data_AF-A0A9Q9XY15-F1
#
_entry.id   AF-A0A9Q9XY15-F1
#
_cell.length_a   1.000
_cell.length_b   1.000
_cell.length_c   1.000
_cell.angle_alpha   90.00
_cell.angle_beta   90.00
_cell.angle_gamma   90.00
#
_symmetry.space_group_name_H-M   'P 1'
#
loop_
_entity.id
_entity.type
_entity.pdbx_description
1 polymer ?
#
loop_
_entity_poly.entity_id
_entity_poly.type
_entity_poly.pdbx_seq_one_letter_code
_entity_poly.pdbx_strand_id
1 'polypeptide(L)'
;MEMSGEQVVRVMMERLQSRLENIFSRQPLDLDYLQFICTQEMVLFSAFSDQISLPESIMDGLAELYRLVTEEKSNQVVEVLIQVTHGAAGRPRFDVSQDYLLHLLHQGLPVSCIASLLGVSRRTVYRRMADLNITVRGLYSTLSDSELDNLVGEIKESMPHAGYRLVKGSLQARGHRVQWERVKASMHRVDTMGILSRLNMLGCVVRRKYSVAGPKALVHIDTNHKLIR
;
A
#
# COMPACT_ATOMS: atom_id res chain seq x y z
N MET A 1 3.53 -27.16 26.99
CA MET A 1 3.11 -26.41 28.18
C MET A 1 1.94 -25.55 27.74
N GLU A 2 0.71 -25.93 28.09
CA GLU A 2 -0.49 -25.17 27.71
C GLU A 2 -0.44 -23.80 28.40
N MET A 3 -0.61 -22.72 27.64
CA MET A 3 -0.67 -21.38 28.22
C MET A 3 -2.01 -21.22 28.94
N SER A 4 -1.97 -20.71 30.18
CA SER A 4 -3.19 -20.37 30.93
C SER A 4 -3.97 -19.25 30.22
N GLY A 5 -5.30 -19.24 30.32
CA GLY A 5 -6.16 -18.21 29.71
C GLY A 5 -5.75 -16.78 30.09
N GLU A 6 -5.29 -16.56 31.32
CA GLU A 6 -4.75 -15.25 31.77
C GLU A 6 -3.46 -14.85 31.05
N GLN A 7 -2.58 -15.81 30.74
CA GLN A 7 -1.36 -15.54 29.98
C GLN A 7 -1.70 -15.17 28.53
N VAL A 8 -2.72 -15.80 27.96
CA VAL A 8 -3.20 -15.46 26.60
C VAL A 8 -3.75 -14.04 26.58
N VAL A 9 -4.61 -13.64 27.53
CA VAL A 9 -5.11 -12.26 27.64
C VAL A 9 -3.96 -11.27 27.68
N ARG A 10 -2.98 -11.51 28.56
CA ARG A 10 -1.87 -10.58 28.75
C ARG A 10 -1.07 -10.38 27.46
N VAL A 11 -0.74 -11.48 26.77
CA VAL A 11 -0.01 -11.43 25.48
C VAL A 11 -0.83 -10.69 24.42
N MET A 12 -2.15 -10.89 24.37
CA MET A 12 -3.00 -10.20 23.41
C MET A 12 -3.09 -8.69 23.70
N MET A 13 -3.17 -8.29 24.98
CA MET A 13 -3.18 -6.88 25.39
C MET A 13 -1.84 -6.21 25.10
N GLU A 14 -0.71 -6.85 25.43
CA GLU A 14 0.64 -6.36 25.11
C GLU A 14 0.81 -6.17 23.60
N ARG A 15 0.29 -7.11 22.80
CA ARG A 15 0.30 -7.02 21.33
C ARG A 15 -0.55 -5.86 20.80
N LEU A 16 -1.77 -5.67 21.33
CA LEU A 16 -2.64 -4.56 20.96
C LEU A 16 -1.97 -3.22 21.29
N GLN A 17 -1.45 -3.08 22.51
CA GLN A 17 -0.78 -1.87 22.98
C GLN A 17 0.42 -1.52 22.10
N SER A 18 1.32 -2.48 21.86
CA SER A 18 2.52 -2.27 21.04
C SER A 18 2.18 -1.81 19.61
N ARG A 19 1.10 -2.36 19.02
CA ARG A 19 0.63 -1.95 17.68
C ARG A 19 0.08 -0.53 17.68
N LEU A 20 -0.75 -0.19 18.66
CA LEU A 20 -1.30 1.15 18.80
C LEU A 20 -0.20 2.19 19.04
N GLU A 21 0.75 1.92 19.94
CA GLU A 21 1.91 2.79 20.18
C GLU A 21 2.73 3.01 18.90
N ASN A 22 2.95 1.95 18.12
CA ASN A 22 3.65 2.07 16.84
C ASN A 22 2.91 2.97 15.85
N ILE A 23 1.58 2.91 15.81
CA ILE A 23 0.76 3.75 14.94
C ILE A 23 0.82 5.21 15.39
N PHE A 24 0.60 5.47 16.68
CA PHE A 24 0.58 6.83 17.22
C PHE A 24 1.95 7.52 17.18
N SER A 25 3.04 6.73 17.14
CA SER A 25 4.39 7.26 16.93
C SER A 25 4.65 7.79 15.52
N ARG A 26 3.82 7.43 14.53
CA ARG A 26 3.98 7.85 13.13
C ARG A 26 3.13 9.10 12.84
N GLN A 27 3.71 10.06 12.13
CA GLN A 27 3.02 11.23 11.61
C GLN A 27 3.24 11.33 10.09
N PRO A 28 2.19 11.52 9.27
CA PRO A 28 0.77 11.58 9.64
C PRO A 28 0.24 10.22 10.12
N LEU A 29 -0.87 10.26 10.87
CA LEU A 29 -1.54 9.07 11.37
C LEU A 29 -2.05 8.21 10.20
N ASP A 30 -1.64 6.95 10.14
CA ASP A 30 -2.07 5.99 9.12
C ASP A 30 -3.47 5.46 9.46
N LEU A 31 -4.51 6.14 8.98
CA LEU A 31 -5.91 5.79 9.23
C LEU A 31 -6.31 4.45 8.59
N ASP A 32 -5.67 4.05 7.48
CA ASP A 32 -5.90 2.75 6.85
C ASP A 32 -5.40 1.61 7.76
N TYR A 33 -4.17 1.75 8.25
CA TYR A 33 -3.59 0.76 9.14
C TYR A 33 -4.29 0.73 10.51
N LEU A 34 -4.69 1.89 11.05
CA LEU A 34 -5.45 1.96 12.29
C LEU A 34 -6.83 1.28 12.18
N GLN A 35 -7.55 1.49 11.07
CA GLN A 35 -8.80 0.79 10.79
C GLN A 35 -8.58 -0.73 10.73
N PHE A 36 -7.53 -1.17 10.01
CA PHE A 36 -7.18 -2.58 9.90
C PHE A 36 -6.89 -3.22 11.27
N ILE A 37 -6.11 -2.56 12.14
CA ILE A 37 -5.84 -3.06 13.48
C ILE A 37 -7.13 -3.18 14.28
N CYS A 38 -7.99 -2.15 14.31
CA CYS A 38 -9.24 -2.23 15.05
C CYS A 38 -10.10 -3.43 14.59
N THR A 39 -10.25 -3.62 13.28
CA THR A 39 -11.00 -4.76 12.73
C THR A 39 -10.36 -6.10 13.10
N GLN A 40 -9.05 -6.24 12.92
CA GLN A 40 -8.34 -7.49 13.20
C GLN A 40 -8.40 -7.87 14.68
N GLU A 41 -8.19 -6.91 15.58
CA GLU A 41 -8.18 -7.18 17.02
C GLU A 41 -9.60 -7.47 17.54
N MET A 42 -10.63 -6.78 17.03
CA MET A 42 -12.04 -7.14 17.34
C MET A 42 -12.39 -8.57 16.87
N VAL A 43 -11.99 -8.95 15.65
CA VAL A 43 -12.23 -10.33 15.15
C VAL A 43 -11.48 -11.35 16.00
N LEU A 44 -10.22 -11.06 16.34
CA LEU A 44 -9.42 -11.93 17.19
C LEU A 44 -10.06 -12.10 18.56
N PHE A 45 -10.45 -11.01 19.22
CA PHE A 45 -11.11 -11.05 20.52
C PHE A 45 -12.45 -11.79 20.49
N SER A 46 -13.26 -11.59 19.44
CA SER A 46 -14.51 -12.33 19.27
C SER A 46 -14.28 -13.84 19.08
N ALA A 47 -13.17 -14.26 18.47
CA ALA A 47 -12.88 -15.67 18.25
C ALA A 47 -12.50 -16.41 19.55
N PHE A 48 -12.05 -15.68 20.57
CA PHE A 48 -11.64 -16.22 21.86
C PHE A 48 -12.60 -15.87 23.00
N SER A 49 -13.75 -15.22 22.72
CA SER A 49 -14.71 -14.77 23.74
C SER A 49 -15.23 -15.91 24.61
N ASP A 50 -15.39 -17.11 24.03
CA ASP A 50 -15.92 -18.28 24.73
C ASP A 50 -14.90 -18.94 25.66
N GLN A 51 -13.61 -18.65 25.43
CA GLN A 51 -12.48 -19.29 26.11
C GLN A 51 -11.82 -18.37 27.13
N ILE A 52 -12.06 -17.06 27.01
CA ILE A 52 -11.34 -16.02 27.73
C ILE A 52 -12.29 -14.89 28.11
N SER A 53 -12.32 -14.52 29.39
CA SER A 53 -13.03 -13.34 29.87
C SER A 53 -12.23 -12.08 29.50
N LEU A 54 -12.68 -11.36 28.47
CA LEU A 54 -12.11 -10.09 28.04
C LEU A 54 -12.92 -8.92 28.62
N PRO A 55 -12.27 -7.82 29.04
CA PRO A 55 -13.00 -6.63 29.49
C PRO A 55 -13.81 -6.00 28.35
N GLU A 56 -15.12 -5.84 28.56
CA GLU A 56 -16.04 -5.21 27.58
C GLU A 56 -15.56 -3.81 27.17
N SER A 57 -14.96 -3.07 28.10
CA SER A 57 -14.40 -1.73 27.85
C SER A 57 -13.36 -1.69 26.73
N ILE A 58 -12.62 -2.77 26.49
CA ILE A 58 -11.63 -2.85 25.39
C ILE A 58 -12.35 -3.02 24.06
N MET A 59 -13.38 -3.86 24.00
CA MET A 59 -14.18 -4.05 22.79
C MET A 59 -14.93 -2.78 22.43
N ASP A 60 -15.54 -2.12 23.41
CA ASP A 60 -16.23 -0.84 23.24
C ASP A 60 -15.26 0.25 22.77
N GLY A 61 -14.07 0.32 23.38
CA GLY A 61 -13.03 1.27 22.99
C GLY A 61 -12.55 1.05 21.55
N LEU A 62 -12.37 -0.20 21.13
CA LEU A 62 -12.00 -0.53 19.74
C LEU A 62 -13.12 -0.25 18.74
N ALA A 63 -14.37 -0.50 19.12
CA ALA A 63 -15.53 -0.21 18.29
C ALA A 63 -15.69 1.30 18.08
N GLU A 64 -15.53 2.10 19.14
CA GLU A 64 -15.60 3.56 19.04
C GLU A 64 -14.42 4.12 18.25
N LEU A 65 -13.20 3.61 18.45
CA LEU A 65 -12.04 3.99 17.65
C LEU A 65 -12.25 3.67 16.16
N TYR A 66 -12.78 2.49 15.84
CA TYR A 66 -13.12 2.12 14.47
C TYR A 66 -14.16 3.08 13.85
N ARG A 67 -15.18 3.47 14.63
CA ARG A 67 -16.22 4.42 14.20
C ARG A 67 -15.60 5.78 13.88
N LEU A 68 -14.80 6.34 14.79
CA LEU A 68 -14.11 7.62 14.62
C LEU A 68 -13.20 7.63 13.40
N VAL A 69 -12.41 6.56 13.19
CA VAL A 69 -11.54 6.42 12.02
C VAL A 69 -12.36 6.34 10.73
N THR A 70 -13.49 5.64 10.73
CA THR A 70 -14.34 5.51 9.54
C THR A 70 -15.03 6.83 9.18
N GLU A 71 -15.44 7.60 10.18
CA GLU A 71 -16.01 8.95 10.01
C GLU A 71 -14.96 9.92 9.45
N GLU A 72 -13.77 9.95 10.03
CA GLU A 72 -12.68 10.80 9.55
C GLU A 72 -12.23 10.44 8.12
N LYS A 73 -12.16 9.14 7.80
CA LYS A 73 -11.88 8.69 6.43
C LYS A 73 -12.96 9.13 5.45
N SER A 74 -14.23 9.14 5.86
CA SER A 74 -15.35 9.64 5.05
C SER A 74 -15.25 11.14 4.83
N ASN A 75 -14.83 11.91 5.85
CA ASN A 75 -14.57 13.35 5.74
C ASN A 75 -13.37 13.68 4.84
N GLN A 76 -12.38 12.78 4.78
CA GLN A 76 -11.22 12.88 3.88
C GLN A 76 -11.51 12.43 2.45
N VAL A 77 -12.72 11.91 2.15
CA VAL A 77 -13.09 11.61 0.77
C VAL A 77 -13.13 12.91 0.00
N VAL A 78 -12.09 13.13 -0.80
CA VAL A 78 -12.01 14.25 -1.74
C VAL A 78 -13.15 14.08 -2.74
N GLU A 79 -14.25 14.80 -2.57
CA GLU A 79 -15.23 14.97 -3.63
C GLU A 79 -14.52 15.60 -4.82
N VAL A 80 -14.35 14.83 -5.89
CA VAL A 80 -13.69 15.28 -7.10
C VAL A 80 -14.67 16.18 -7.86
N LEU A 81 -14.72 17.45 -7.48
CA LEU A 81 -15.50 18.44 -8.23
C LEU A 81 -14.73 18.80 -9.51
N ILE A 82 -15.10 18.17 -10.63
CA ILE A 82 -14.59 18.59 -11.93
C ILE A 82 -15.33 19.87 -12.31
N GLN A 83 -14.64 21.00 -12.29
CA GLN A 83 -15.24 22.24 -12.74
C GLN A 83 -15.43 22.21 -14.26
N VAL A 84 -16.63 22.52 -14.72
CA VAL A 84 -16.95 22.61 -16.14
C VAL A 84 -17.09 24.08 -16.51
N THR A 85 -16.15 24.58 -17.30
CA THR A 85 -16.18 25.95 -17.82
C THR A 85 -16.82 25.98 -19.21
N HIS A 86 -17.83 26.83 -19.38
CA HIS A 86 -18.52 27.06 -20.65
C HIS A 86 -18.03 28.36 -21.28
N GLY A 87 -17.50 28.29 -22.50
CA GLY A 87 -17.17 29.48 -23.30
C GLY A 87 -18.36 30.00 -24.08
N ALA A 88 -18.19 31.14 -24.77
CA ALA A 88 -19.24 31.74 -25.61
C ALA A 88 -19.69 30.84 -26.77
N ALA A 89 -18.83 29.93 -27.24
CA ALA A 89 -19.15 28.89 -28.21
C ALA A 89 -18.22 27.66 -28.01
N GLY A 90 -18.67 26.48 -28.46
CA GLY A 90 -17.87 25.25 -28.49
C GLY A 90 -18.13 24.27 -27.34
N ARG A 91 -17.32 23.20 -27.28
CA ARG A 91 -17.45 22.12 -26.29
C ARG A 91 -17.01 22.60 -24.89
N PRO A 92 -17.75 22.26 -23.81
CA PRO A 92 -17.35 22.61 -22.45
C PRO A 92 -15.96 22.10 -22.08
N ARG A 93 -15.22 22.89 -21.30
CA ARG A 93 -13.88 22.54 -20.81
C ARG A 93 -14.01 21.97 -19.41
N PHE A 94 -13.49 20.76 -19.24
CA PHE A 94 -13.32 20.14 -17.92
C PHE A 94 -12.00 20.60 -17.33
N ASP A 95 -12.06 21.36 -16.25
CA ASP A 95 -10.92 21.82 -15.49
C ASP A 95 -10.75 20.97 -14.24
N VAL A 96 -9.76 20.08 -14.32
CA VAL A 96 -9.29 19.28 -13.19
C VAL A 96 -8.31 20.14 -12.39
N SER A 97 -8.46 20.16 -11.07
CA SER A 97 -7.51 20.83 -10.16
C SER A 97 -6.08 20.36 -10.45
N GLN A 98 -5.14 21.32 -10.49
CA GLN A 98 -3.73 21.04 -10.71
C GLN A 98 -3.17 20.13 -9.61
N ASP A 99 -3.45 20.44 -8.35
CA ASP A 99 -2.95 19.69 -7.20
C ASP A 99 -3.46 18.25 -7.21
N TYR A 100 -4.74 18.07 -7.56
CA TYR A 100 -5.33 16.75 -7.65
C TYR A 100 -4.75 15.92 -8.80
N LEU A 101 -4.54 16.54 -9.97
CA LEU A 101 -3.90 15.88 -11.10
C LEU A 101 -2.45 15.49 -10.77
N LEU A 102 -1.70 16.37 -10.10
CA LEU A 102 -0.34 16.07 -9.63
C LEU A 102 -0.36 14.92 -8.62
N HIS A 103 -1.26 14.93 -7.65
CA HIS A 103 -1.41 13.87 -6.67
C HIS A 103 -1.60 12.49 -7.34
N LEU A 104 -2.57 12.38 -8.27
CA LEU A 104 -2.83 11.14 -9.01
C LEU A 104 -1.63 10.70 -9.86
N LEU A 105 -0.91 11.66 -10.45
CA LEU A 105 0.30 11.36 -11.21
C LEU A 105 1.46 10.90 -10.31
N HIS A 106 1.61 11.46 -9.11
CA HIS A 106 2.61 11.07 -8.11
C HIS A 106 2.36 9.68 -7.54
N GLN A 107 1.10 9.25 -7.43
CA GLN A 107 0.73 7.87 -7.10
C GLN A 107 1.20 6.85 -8.16
N GLY A 108 1.67 7.32 -9.32
CA GLY A 108 2.20 6.46 -10.38
C GLY A 108 1.14 5.76 -11.21
N LEU A 109 -0.12 6.22 -11.11
CA LEU A 109 -1.23 5.73 -11.90
C LEU A 109 -1.02 6.05 -13.39
N PRO A 110 -1.32 5.10 -14.30
CA PRO A 110 -1.27 5.41 -15.72
C PRO A 110 -2.36 6.42 -16.08
N VAL A 111 -2.09 7.29 -17.05
CA VAL A 111 -3.05 8.34 -17.49
C VAL A 111 -4.40 7.74 -17.93
N SER A 112 -4.42 6.50 -18.42
CA SER A 112 -5.67 5.77 -18.70
C SER A 112 -6.50 5.53 -17.44
N CYS A 113 -5.88 5.10 -16.34
CA CYS A 113 -6.56 4.89 -15.07
C CYS A 113 -7.05 6.22 -14.47
N ILE A 114 -6.21 7.26 -14.53
CA ILE A 114 -6.59 8.62 -14.10
C ILE A 114 -7.81 9.10 -14.88
N ALA A 115 -7.82 8.93 -16.20
CA ALA A 115 -8.97 9.31 -17.03
C ALA A 115 -10.25 8.56 -16.62
N SER A 116 -10.16 7.26 -16.36
CA SER A 116 -11.28 6.45 -15.87
C SER A 116 -11.75 6.89 -14.48
N LEU A 117 -10.85 7.17 -13.55
CA LEU A 117 -11.16 7.66 -12.20
C LEU A 117 -11.89 9.02 -12.23
N LEU A 118 -11.45 9.90 -13.13
CA LEU A 118 -12.05 11.22 -13.33
C LEU A 118 -13.31 11.19 -14.21
N GLY A 119 -13.69 10.04 -14.78
CA GLY A 119 -14.82 9.98 -15.72
C GLY A 119 -14.64 10.82 -17.00
N VAL A 120 -13.39 11.09 -17.41
CA VAL A 120 -13.08 11.90 -18.61
C VAL A 120 -12.28 11.11 -19.65
N SER A 121 -12.18 11.66 -20.85
CA SER A 121 -11.31 11.07 -21.89
C SER A 121 -9.83 11.24 -21.55
N ARG A 122 -8.98 10.29 -21.99
CA ARG A 122 -7.51 10.43 -21.92
C ARG A 122 -7.00 11.74 -22.53
N ARG A 123 -7.64 12.19 -23.61
CA ARG A 123 -7.29 13.43 -24.31
C ARG A 123 -7.51 14.67 -23.44
N THR A 124 -8.54 14.66 -22.59
CA THR A 124 -8.80 15.72 -21.61
C THR A 124 -7.67 15.82 -20.60
N VAL A 125 -7.20 14.68 -20.07
CA VAL A 125 -6.09 14.64 -19.12
C VAL A 125 -4.79 15.11 -19.76
N TYR A 126 -4.42 14.61 -20.95
CA TYR A 126 -3.21 15.05 -21.65
C TYR A 126 -3.23 16.54 -22.00
N ARG A 127 -4.38 17.07 -22.44
CA ARG A 127 -4.53 18.51 -22.69
C ARG A 127 -4.28 19.30 -21.41
N ARG A 128 -4.90 18.89 -20.29
CA ARG A 128 -4.73 19.57 -18.99
C ARG A 128 -3.27 19.49 -18.51
N MET A 129 -2.59 18.37 -18.71
CA MET A 129 -1.16 18.24 -18.42
C MET A 129 -0.33 19.21 -19.26
N ALA A 130 -0.64 19.38 -20.55
CA ALA A 130 0.04 20.32 -21.43
C ALA A 130 -0.22 21.78 -21.01
N ASP A 131 -1.47 22.13 -20.69
CA ASP A 131 -1.86 23.47 -20.21
C ASP A 131 -1.07 23.87 -18.95
N LEU A 132 -0.80 22.90 -18.08
CA LEU A 132 -0.08 23.07 -16.81
C LEU A 132 1.43 22.79 -16.91
N ASN A 133 1.95 22.49 -18.11
CA ASN A 133 3.35 22.08 -18.35
C ASN A 133 3.83 20.89 -17.49
N ILE A 134 2.92 19.96 -17.14
CA ILE A 134 3.21 18.76 -16.36
C ILE A 134 3.66 17.64 -17.28
N THR A 135 4.82 17.05 -17.01
CA THR A 135 5.28 15.84 -17.69
C THR A 135 5.55 14.73 -16.70
N VAL A 136 5.27 13.48 -17.08
CA VAL A 136 5.55 12.31 -16.22
C VAL A 136 7.05 12.21 -15.89
N ARG A 137 7.92 12.65 -16.83
CA ARG A 137 9.37 12.67 -16.64
C ARG A 137 9.80 13.71 -15.61
N GLY A 138 9.15 14.87 -15.57
CA GLY A 138 9.41 15.92 -14.58
C GLY A 138 9.01 15.52 -13.15
N LEU A 139 8.23 14.46 -12.98
CA LEU A 139 7.84 13.93 -11.66
C LEU A 139 8.87 12.96 -11.07
N TYR A 140 9.91 12.57 -11.82
CA TYR A 140 10.98 11.76 -11.26
C TYR A 140 11.85 12.60 -10.32
N SER A 141 12.26 12.01 -9.20
CA SER A 141 13.16 12.65 -8.26
C SER A 141 14.54 12.83 -8.87
N THR A 142 15.14 14.00 -8.63
CA THR A 142 16.49 14.37 -9.09
C THR A 142 17.59 13.84 -8.18
N LEU A 143 17.36 12.71 -7.49
CA LEU A 143 18.34 12.08 -6.62
C LEU A 143 19.59 11.73 -7.43
N SER A 144 20.77 11.98 -6.85
CA SER A 144 22.03 11.39 -7.30
C SER A 144 22.04 9.88 -7.04
N ASP A 145 22.98 9.18 -7.67
CA ASP A 145 23.12 7.74 -7.45
C ASP A 145 23.56 7.42 -6.02
N SER A 146 24.39 8.26 -5.40
CA SER A 146 24.80 8.11 -3.99
C SER A 146 23.65 8.32 -3.01
N GLU A 147 22.82 9.35 -3.22
CA GLU A 147 21.64 9.58 -2.37
C GLU A 147 20.63 8.43 -2.49
N LEU A 148 20.45 7.91 -3.71
CA LEU A 148 19.59 6.75 -3.93
C LEU A 148 20.13 5.51 -3.22
N ASP A 149 21.45 5.28 -3.27
CA ASP A 149 22.09 4.14 -2.62
C ASP A 149 21.96 4.21 -1.09
N ASN A 150 22.10 5.39 -0.50
CA ASN A 150 21.89 5.59 0.94
C ASN A 150 20.44 5.26 1.35
N LEU A 151 19.44 5.80 0.64
CA LEU A 151 18.03 5.52 0.89
C LEU A 151 17.70 4.02 0.72
N VAL A 152 18.27 3.37 -0.30
CA VAL A 152 18.12 1.93 -0.50
C VAL A 152 18.79 1.16 0.64
N GLY A 153 19.96 1.59 1.13
CA GLY A 153 20.63 1.04 2.30
C GLY A 153 19.74 1.06 3.54
N GLU A 154 19.17 2.20 3.89
CA GLU A 154 18.23 2.35 5.02
C GLU A 154 17.01 1.43 4.88
N ILE A 155 16.48 1.30 3.66
CA ILE A 155 15.38 0.35 3.36
C ILE A 155 15.83 -1.09 3.62
N LYS A 156 17.04 -1.45 3.22
CA LYS A 156 17.58 -2.80 3.39
C LYS A 156 17.91 -3.11 4.84
N GLU A 157 18.34 -2.14 5.64
CA GLU A 157 18.54 -2.30 7.08
C GLU A 157 17.21 -2.61 7.79
N SER A 158 16.15 -1.84 7.48
CA SER A 158 14.82 -2.08 8.05
C SER A 158 14.14 -3.35 7.49
N MET A 159 14.39 -3.69 6.22
CA MET A 159 13.77 -4.82 5.53
C MET A 159 14.81 -5.60 4.70
N PRO A 160 15.62 -6.48 5.33
CA PRO A 160 16.70 -7.20 4.68
C PRO A 160 16.28 -8.08 3.49
N HIS A 161 15.04 -8.55 3.47
CA HIS A 161 14.49 -9.38 2.39
C HIS A 161 13.69 -8.61 1.34
N ALA A 162 13.63 -7.27 1.43
CA ALA A 162 12.96 -6.45 0.43
C ALA A 162 13.61 -6.63 -0.95
N GLY A 163 12.80 -7.08 -1.92
CA GLY A 163 13.17 -7.13 -3.33
C GLY A 163 12.83 -5.84 -4.06
N TYR A 164 13.18 -5.75 -5.35
CA TYR A 164 13.03 -4.54 -6.18
C TYR A 164 11.67 -3.84 -6.09
N ARG A 165 10.58 -4.62 -6.05
CA ARG A 165 9.21 -4.06 -5.99
C ARG A 165 8.93 -3.38 -4.66
N LEU A 166 9.33 -4.00 -3.55
CA LEU A 166 9.10 -3.45 -2.22
C LEU A 166 10.00 -2.23 -1.98
N VAL A 167 11.26 -2.30 -2.41
CA VAL A 167 12.20 -1.17 -2.33
C VAL A 167 11.66 0.03 -3.11
N LYS A 168 11.21 -0.18 -4.35
CA LYS A 168 10.61 0.91 -5.14
C LYS A 168 9.35 1.49 -4.48
N GLY A 169 8.47 0.63 -3.94
CA GLY A 169 7.29 1.09 -3.21
C GLY A 169 7.64 1.89 -1.96
N SER A 170 8.68 1.46 -1.22
CA SER A 170 9.17 2.15 -0.03
C SER A 170 9.83 3.51 -0.35
N LEU A 171 10.55 3.61 -1.48
CA LEU A 171 11.03 4.90 -2.01
C LEU A 171 9.86 5.83 -2.34
N GLN A 172 8.82 5.30 -3.00
CA GLN A 172 7.63 6.07 -3.36
C GLN A 172 6.85 6.54 -2.13
N ALA A 173 6.74 5.71 -1.09
CA ALA A 173 6.12 6.07 0.19
C ALA A 173 6.89 7.20 0.91
N ARG A 174 8.23 7.25 0.74
CA ARG A 174 9.06 8.38 1.18
C ARG A 174 9.01 9.61 0.25
N GLY A 175 8.13 9.61 -0.77
CA GLY A 175 7.99 10.72 -1.71
C GLY A 175 8.96 10.69 -2.89
N HIS A 176 9.80 9.66 -3.03
CA HIS A 176 10.77 9.56 -4.12
C HIS A 176 10.26 8.69 -5.27
N ARG A 177 9.99 9.32 -6.41
CA ARG A 177 9.62 8.61 -7.64
C ARG A 177 10.88 8.36 -8.47
N VAL A 178 11.32 7.10 -8.54
CA VAL A 178 12.57 6.72 -9.22
C VAL A 178 12.30 5.77 -10.39
N GLN A 179 13.10 5.86 -11.46
CA GLN A 179 13.05 4.97 -12.61
C GLN A 179 13.44 3.53 -12.21
N TRP A 180 12.81 2.54 -12.84
CA TRP A 180 13.09 1.12 -12.55
C TRP A 180 14.56 0.74 -12.77
N GLU A 181 15.20 1.26 -13.81
CA GLU A 181 16.62 0.99 -14.08
C GLU A 181 17.52 1.53 -12.97
N ARG A 182 17.23 2.71 -12.44
CA ARG A 182 18.02 3.30 -11.33
C ARG A 182 17.84 2.53 -10.04
N VAL A 183 16.61 2.11 -9.70
CA VAL A 183 16.35 1.25 -8.53
C VAL A 183 17.08 -0.08 -8.66
N LYS A 184 17.07 -0.70 -9.86
CA LYS A 184 17.82 -1.93 -10.12
C LYS A 184 19.32 -1.72 -9.95
N ALA A 185 19.89 -0.68 -10.57
CA ALA A 185 21.31 -0.36 -10.48
C ALA A 185 21.74 -0.12 -9.02
N SER A 186 20.97 0.66 -8.26
CA SER A 186 21.21 0.91 -6.85
C SER A 186 21.17 -0.37 -6.01
N MET A 187 20.14 -1.20 -6.19
CA MET A 187 20.04 -2.51 -5.53
C MET A 187 21.23 -3.44 -5.85
N HIS A 188 21.76 -3.38 -7.08
CA HIS A 188 22.95 -4.15 -7.45
C HIS A 188 24.21 -3.64 -6.75
N ARG A 189 24.31 -2.34 -6.45
CA ARG A 189 25.44 -1.75 -5.71
C ARG A 189 25.34 -1.99 -4.20
N VAL A 190 24.14 -1.90 -3.64
CA VAL A 190 23.89 -1.96 -2.19
C VAL A 190 23.66 -3.39 -1.67
N ASP A 191 22.92 -4.23 -2.41
CA ASP A 191 22.44 -5.54 -1.96
C ASP A 191 22.91 -6.69 -2.86
N THR A 192 24.12 -6.63 -3.41
CA THR A 192 24.63 -7.69 -4.31
C THR A 192 24.57 -9.07 -3.65
N MET A 193 25.02 -9.17 -2.39
CA MET A 193 25.03 -10.41 -1.62
C MET A 193 23.61 -10.93 -1.33
N GLY A 194 22.67 -10.05 -0.95
CA GLY A 194 21.30 -10.46 -0.69
C GLY A 194 20.55 -10.85 -1.97
N ILE A 195 20.87 -10.24 -3.12
CA ILE A 195 20.37 -10.69 -4.42
C ILE A 195 20.89 -12.10 -4.74
N LEU A 196 22.20 -12.33 -4.60
CA LEU A 196 22.81 -13.65 -4.85
C LEU A 196 22.26 -14.73 -3.91
N SER A 197 22.14 -14.40 -2.62
CA SER A 197 21.54 -15.30 -1.63
C SER A 197 20.11 -15.67 -2.02
N ARG A 198 19.27 -14.70 -2.42
CA ARG A 198 17.92 -14.98 -2.91
C ARG A 198 17.91 -15.83 -4.18
N LEU A 199 18.79 -15.59 -5.13
CA LEU A 199 18.91 -16.42 -6.34
C LEU A 199 19.31 -17.87 -6.01
N ASN A 200 20.22 -18.04 -5.05
CA ASN A 200 20.70 -19.36 -4.63
C ASN A 200 19.67 -20.11 -3.75
N MET A 201 18.92 -19.39 -2.91
CA MET A 201 17.88 -19.95 -2.04
C MET A 201 16.54 -20.20 -2.75
N LEU A 202 16.20 -19.37 -3.74
CA LEU A 202 15.10 -19.64 -4.66
C LEU A 202 15.56 -20.71 -5.64
N GLY A 203 15.70 -21.95 -5.15
CA GLY A 203 15.76 -23.11 -6.02
C GLY A 203 14.64 -22.98 -7.05
N CYS A 204 14.98 -23.13 -8.34
CA CYS A 204 14.03 -23.01 -9.44
C CYS A 204 12.75 -23.76 -9.05
N VAL A 205 11.62 -23.04 -8.90
CA VAL A 205 10.33 -23.69 -8.66
C VAL A 205 9.99 -24.44 -9.94
N VAL A 206 10.37 -25.71 -9.98
CA VAL A 206 10.05 -26.60 -11.10
C VAL A 206 8.54 -26.76 -11.09
N ARG A 207 7.87 -26.01 -11.98
CA ARG A 207 6.43 -26.17 -12.21
C ARG A 207 6.19 -27.62 -12.63
N ARG A 208 5.54 -28.38 -11.75
CA ARG A 208 5.19 -29.77 -12.03
C ARG A 208 4.12 -29.79 -13.11
N LYS A 209 4.34 -30.58 -14.16
CA LYS A 209 3.27 -30.96 -15.09
C LYS A 209 2.49 -32.09 -14.44
N TYR A 210 1.21 -31.86 -14.17
CA TYR A 210 0.32 -32.90 -13.68
C TYR A 210 -0.31 -33.63 -14.87
N SER A 211 -0.26 -34.96 -14.83
CA SER A 211 -1.05 -35.83 -15.71
C SER A 211 -2.04 -36.57 -14.84
N VAL A 212 -3.33 -36.45 -15.15
CA VAL A 212 -4.42 -36.99 -14.33
C VAL A 212 -5.40 -37.75 -15.20
N ALA A 213 -5.99 -38.82 -14.66
CA ALA A 213 -6.83 -39.75 -15.41
C ALA A 213 -8.20 -39.18 -15.82
N GLY A 214 -8.60 -38.02 -15.29
CA GLY A 214 -9.85 -37.37 -15.64
C GLY A 214 -10.09 -36.05 -14.92
N PRO A 215 -11.16 -35.33 -15.25
CA PRO A 215 -11.54 -34.08 -14.59
C PRO A 215 -11.69 -34.27 -13.07
N LYS A 216 -11.22 -33.28 -12.27
CA LYS A 216 -11.26 -33.28 -10.79
C LYS A 216 -10.40 -34.35 -10.08
N ALA A 217 -9.61 -35.15 -10.80
CA ALA A 217 -8.71 -36.12 -10.17
C ALA A 217 -7.52 -35.48 -9.42
N LEU A 218 -7.25 -34.20 -9.64
CA LEU A 218 -6.33 -33.39 -8.84
C LEU A 218 -6.92 -32.00 -8.63
N VAL A 219 -6.90 -31.52 -7.40
CA VAL A 219 -7.23 -30.14 -7.05
C VAL A 219 -5.96 -29.48 -6.52
N HIS A 220 -5.47 -28.48 -7.24
CA HIS A 220 -4.35 -27.66 -6.79
C HIS A 220 -4.91 -26.41 -6.10
N ILE A 221 -4.65 -26.26 -4.81
CA ILE A 221 -5.07 -25.09 -4.04
C ILE A 221 -3.91 -24.08 -4.10
N ASP A 222 -3.99 -23.15 -5.05
CA ASP A 222 -3.04 -22.03 -5.13
C ASP A 222 -3.53 -20.90 -4.20
N THR A 223 -2.83 -20.67 -3.09
CA THR A 223 -3.13 -19.57 -2.18
C THR A 223 -2.59 -18.27 -2.77
N ASN A 224 -3.40 -17.63 -3.61
CA ASN A 224 -3.07 -16.33 -4.17
C ASN A 224 -3.41 -15.21 -3.18
N HIS A 225 -2.46 -14.90 -2.28
CA HIS A 225 -2.57 -13.80 -1.30
C HIS A 225 -2.87 -12.41 -1.93
N LYS A 226 -2.78 -12.25 -3.26
CA LYS A 226 -3.17 -11.01 -3.95
C LYS A 226 -4.67 -10.88 -4.22
N LEU A 227 -5.46 -11.92 -3.94
CA LEU A 227 -6.92 -11.93 -4.15
C LEU A 227 -7.72 -11.77 -2.85
N ILE A 228 -7.04 -11.64 -1.71
CA ILE A 228 -7.69 -11.26 -0.46
C ILE A 228 -8.01 -9.76 -0.59
N ARG A 229 -9.29 -9.45 -0.70
CA ARG A 229 -9.85 -8.09 -0.69
C ARG A 229 -10.13 -7.65 0.73
#